data_AF-A0AAD4BV82-F1
#
_entry.id   AF-A0AAD4BV82-F1
#
_cell.length_a   1.000
_cell.length_b   1.000
_cell.length_c   1.000
_cell.angle_alpha   90.00
_cell.angle_beta   90.00
_cell.angle_gamma   90.00
#
_symmetry.space_group_name_H-M   'P 1'
#
loop_
_entity.id
_entity.type
_entity.pdbx_description
1 polymer ?
#
loop_
_entity_poly.entity_id
_entity_poly.type
_entity_poly.pdbx_seq_one_letter_code
_entity_poly.pdbx_strand_id
1 'polypeptide(L)'
;MEQHALGILQNEDLLGWDETRRIQASVKQGGTFRAITPKLLYYLTKELQKFGGDVLDQFWEQFGACDDKLKENTESLKQEDFVSAQTSFDMLFRGLDPKNINFKPVLEMAVEFFTHLGVVFMNPEESKLGTSTEFSVSEVVNEETDKLLQQVNEEGDFGK
;
A
#
# COMPACT_ATOMS: atom_id res chain seq x y z
N MET A 1 2.07 17.10 0.50
CA MET A 1 1.93 15.88 1.34
C MET A 1 2.11 14.57 0.59
N GLU A 2 1.54 14.38 -0.60
CA GLU A 2 1.74 13.15 -1.38
C GLU A 2 3.22 12.82 -1.62
N GLN A 3 3.98 13.76 -2.19
CA GLN A 3 5.39 13.52 -2.54
C GLN A 3 6.24 13.18 -1.31
N HIS A 4 5.94 13.77 -0.15
CA HIS A 4 6.56 13.38 1.12
C HIS A 4 6.24 11.92 1.46
N ALA A 5 4.95 11.52 1.45
CA ALA A 5 4.52 10.16 1.75
C ALA A 5 5.18 9.13 0.83
N LEU A 6 5.16 9.40 -0.47
CA LEU A 6 5.80 8.54 -1.47
C LEU A 6 7.32 8.43 -1.24
N GLY A 7 7.98 9.56 -0.94
CA GLY A 7 9.42 9.57 -0.63
C GLY A 7 9.77 8.78 0.63
N ILE A 8 8.93 8.84 1.68
CA ILE A 8 9.15 8.07 2.92
C ILE A 8 8.95 6.58 2.66
N LEU A 9 7.89 6.20 1.95
CA LEU A 9 7.59 4.80 1.63
C LEU A 9 8.63 4.16 0.69
N GLN A 10 9.35 4.95 -0.10
CA GLN A 10 10.48 4.50 -0.90
C GLN A 10 11.71 4.13 -0.06
N ASN A 11 11.84 4.66 1.15
CA ASN A 11 12.95 4.38 2.07
C ASN A 11 12.65 3.19 3.01
N GLU A 12 12.10 2.10 2.45
CA GLU A 12 11.63 0.93 3.22
C GLU A 12 12.72 0.32 4.13
N ASP A 13 13.96 0.28 3.66
CA ASP A 13 15.10 -0.29 4.40
C ASP A 13 15.46 0.51 5.67
N LEU A 14 15.11 1.80 5.72
CA LEU A 14 15.42 2.67 6.86
C LEU A 14 14.39 2.57 7.98
N LEU A 15 13.16 2.18 7.65
CA LEU A 15 12.05 2.20 8.60
C LEU A 15 12.03 0.99 9.53
N GLY A 16 12.82 -0.06 9.25
CA GLY A 16 12.91 -1.23 10.12
C GLY A 16 11.57 -1.94 10.32
N TRP A 17 10.70 -1.95 9.31
CA TRP A 17 9.37 -2.57 9.42
C TRP A 17 9.53 -4.03 9.75
N ASP A 18 8.91 -4.46 10.85
CA ASP A 18 8.82 -5.88 11.17
C ASP A 18 8.20 -6.63 9.99
N GLU A 19 8.77 -7.78 9.65
CA GLU A 19 8.15 -8.67 8.68
C GLU A 19 6.74 -9.02 9.18
N THR A 20 5.72 -8.46 8.52
CA THR A 20 4.33 -8.79 8.82
C THR A 20 4.12 -10.27 8.57
N ARG A 21 4.04 -11.07 9.64
CA ARG A 21 3.62 -12.47 9.55
C ARG A 21 2.18 -12.49 9.04
N ARG A 22 1.98 -13.18 7.92
CA ARG A 22 0.77 -13.18 7.09
C ARG A 22 -0.52 -13.38 7.90
N ILE A 23 -1.54 -12.61 7.53
CA ILE A 23 -2.95 -12.89 7.77
C ILE A 23 -3.32 -14.07 6.85
N GLN A 24 -3.71 -15.17 7.46
CA GLN A 24 -4.14 -16.44 6.86
C GLN A 24 -3.11 -17.16 5.97
N ALA A 25 -2.32 -18.01 6.62
CA ALA A 25 -1.95 -19.28 6.01
C ALA A 25 -3.21 -20.15 5.93
N SER A 26 -3.65 -20.51 4.72
CA SER A 26 -4.40 -21.75 4.58
C SER A 26 -3.52 -22.87 5.18
N VAL A 27 -4.16 -23.75 5.93
CA VAL A 27 -3.53 -24.79 6.75
C VAL A 27 -2.65 -25.69 5.87
N LYS A 28 -1.35 -25.37 5.72
CA LYS A 28 -0.19 -26.27 5.54
C LYS A 28 1.07 -25.63 4.93
N GLN A 29 1.02 -24.44 4.35
CA GLN A 29 2.22 -23.77 3.82
C GLN A 29 2.16 -22.27 4.07
N GLY A 30 2.58 -21.86 5.27
CA GLY A 30 2.85 -20.46 5.57
C GLY A 30 4.18 -20.05 4.96
N GLY A 31 4.16 -19.51 3.74
CA GLY A 31 5.29 -18.77 3.20
C GLY A 31 5.48 -17.46 3.98
N THR A 32 6.72 -17.12 4.32
CA THR A 32 7.10 -15.79 4.79
C THR A 32 6.96 -14.83 3.60
N PHE A 33 5.97 -13.94 3.65
CA PHE A 33 5.90 -12.81 2.73
C PHE A 33 6.68 -11.70 3.39
N ARG A 34 7.85 -11.36 2.84
CA ARG A 34 8.56 -10.14 3.21
C ARG A 34 7.57 -8.99 3.05
N ALA A 35 7.45 -8.14 4.07
CA ALA A 35 6.41 -7.12 4.15
C ALA A 35 6.32 -6.33 2.84
N ILE A 36 5.35 -6.66 2.01
CA ILE A 36 5.03 -5.93 0.78
C ILE A 36 4.35 -4.60 1.16
N THR A 37 4.11 -4.37 2.46
CA THR A 37 3.32 -3.28 3.01
C THR A 37 3.82 -1.88 2.62
N PRO A 38 5.13 -1.53 2.68
CA PRO A 38 5.59 -0.22 2.22
C PRO A 38 5.33 -0.01 0.72
N LYS A 39 5.67 -1.01 -0.10
CA LYS A 39 5.46 -0.97 -1.56
C LYS A 39 3.98 -0.91 -1.92
N LEU A 40 3.15 -1.69 -1.24
CA LEU A 40 1.72 -1.67 -1.48
C LEU A 40 1.09 -0.37 -1.01
N LEU A 41 1.48 0.18 0.15
CA LEU A 41 1.03 1.50 0.58
C LEU A 41 1.49 2.59 -0.38
N TYR A 42 2.69 2.46 -0.95
CA TYR A 42 3.20 3.36 -1.98
C TYR A 42 2.28 3.33 -3.21
N TYR A 43 2.00 2.14 -3.75
CA TYR A 43 1.10 2.00 -4.90
C TYR A 43 -0.33 2.41 -4.58
N LEU A 44 -0.82 2.09 -3.38
CA LEU A 44 -2.15 2.44 -2.93
C LEU A 44 -2.31 3.96 -2.81
N THR A 45 -1.35 4.65 -2.20
CA THR A 45 -1.32 6.12 -2.13
C THR A 45 -1.27 6.72 -3.53
N LYS A 46 -0.36 6.22 -4.38
CA LYS A 46 -0.17 6.71 -5.76
C LYS A 46 -1.39 6.51 -6.66
N GLU A 47 -2.06 5.36 -6.56
CA GLU A 47 -3.19 5.02 -7.42
C GLU A 47 -4.51 5.59 -6.87
N LEU A 48 -4.80 5.46 -5.58
CA LEU A 48 -6.07 5.93 -5.01
C LEU A 48 -6.18 7.45 -4.97
N GLN A 49 -5.07 8.18 -4.90
CA GLN A 49 -5.12 9.64 -4.99
C GLN A 49 -5.65 10.13 -6.35
N LYS A 50 -5.44 9.35 -7.43
CA LYS A 50 -5.99 9.69 -8.76
C LYS A 50 -7.52 9.61 -8.81
N PHE A 51 -8.13 8.81 -7.94
CA PHE A 51 -9.57 8.61 -7.89
C PHE A 51 -10.29 9.59 -6.96
N GLY A 52 -9.54 10.42 -6.22
CA GLY A 52 -10.09 11.29 -5.18
C GLY A 52 -10.48 10.49 -3.95
N GLY A 53 -9.94 10.85 -2.79
CA GLY A 53 -10.19 10.15 -1.54
C GLY A 53 -9.36 10.72 -0.39
N ASP A 54 -9.59 10.19 0.79
CA ASP A 54 -8.96 10.57 2.06
C ASP A 54 -7.81 9.64 2.46
N VAL A 55 -7.42 8.70 1.59
CA VAL A 55 -6.37 7.69 1.84
C VAL A 55 -5.06 8.33 2.28
N LEU A 56 -4.66 9.44 1.65
CA LEU A 56 -3.44 10.16 2.01
C LEU A 56 -3.57 10.79 3.41
N ASP A 57 -4.75 11.33 3.73
CA ASP A 57 -5.02 11.92 5.05
C ASP A 57 -5.05 10.86 6.15
N GLN A 58 -5.71 9.72 5.88
CA GLN A 58 -5.70 8.54 6.74
C GLN A 58 -4.29 8.01 6.95
N PHE A 59 -3.46 7.93 5.89
CA PHE A 59 -2.06 7.54 6.01
C PHE A 59 -1.33 8.43 7.03
N TRP A 60 -1.45 9.75 6.92
CA TRP A 60 -0.78 10.68 7.84
C TRP A 60 -1.36 10.65 9.26
N GLU A 61 -2.66 10.45 9.40
CA GLU A 61 -3.31 10.26 10.69
C GLU A 61 -2.76 9.01 11.40
N GLN A 62 -2.72 7.87 10.70
CA GLN A 62 -2.20 6.62 11.24
C GLN A 62 -0.69 6.69 11.51
N PHE A 63 0.07 7.41 10.66
CA PHE A 63 1.50 7.65 10.90
C PHE A 63 1.73 8.50 12.16
N GLY A 64 0.91 9.52 12.38
CA GLY A 64 0.94 10.32 13.61
C GLY A 64 0.50 9.54 14.86
N ALA A 65 -0.33 8.50 14.70
CA ALA A 65 -0.72 7.62 15.80
C ALA A 65 0.39 6.65 16.26
N CYS A 66 1.48 6.53 15.49
CA CYS A 66 2.62 5.66 15.84
C CYS A 66 3.48 6.22 16.98
N ASP A 67 3.61 7.55 17.10
CA ASP A 67 4.41 8.23 18.12
C ASP A 67 4.01 9.73 18.22
N ASP A 68 3.95 10.29 19.43
CA ASP A 68 3.59 11.70 19.63
C ASP A 68 4.54 12.66 18.90
N LYS A 69 5.84 12.34 18.84
CA LYS A 69 6.83 13.13 18.11
C LYS A 69 6.66 12.99 16.60
N LEU A 70 6.26 11.81 16.10
CA LEU A 70 5.90 11.66 14.69
C LEU A 70 4.71 12.53 14.32
N LYS A 71 3.71 12.64 15.20
CA LYS A 71 2.57 13.54 15.00
C LYS A 71 3.02 14.99 14.87
N GLU A 72 3.83 15.47 15.80
CA GLU A 72 4.40 16.84 15.75
C GLU A 72 5.21 17.08 14.47
N ASN A 73 6.08 16.13 14.12
CA ASN A 73 6.94 16.23 12.94
C ASN A 73 6.10 16.18 11.65
N THR A 74 5.01 15.42 11.63
CA THR A 74 4.06 15.38 10.50
C THR A 74 3.36 16.73 10.31
N GLU A 75 2.91 17.37 11.39
CA GLU A 75 2.31 18.71 11.30
C GLU A 75 3.32 19.77 10.83
N SER A 76 4.59 19.63 11.24
CA SER A 76 5.67 20.48 10.76
C SER A 76 5.92 20.25 9.27
N LEU A 77 5.97 19.00 8.83
CA LEU A 77 6.20 18.61 7.43
C LEU A 77 5.08 19.12 6.51
N LYS A 78 3.84 19.26 7.00
CA LYS A 78 2.72 19.86 6.24
C LYS A 78 2.95 21.31 5.83
N GLN A 79 3.80 22.04 6.55
CA GLN A 79 4.12 23.44 6.26
C GLN A 79 5.30 23.60 5.30
N GLU A 80 5.98 22.51 4.97
CA GLU A 80 7.19 22.52 4.16
C GLU A 80 6.90 22.09 2.73
N ASP A 81 7.60 22.70 1.78
CA ASP A 81 7.57 22.24 0.39
C ASP A 81 8.38 20.94 0.23
N PHE A 82 7.96 20.10 -0.70
CA PHE A 82 8.72 18.90 -1.02
C PHE A 82 10.02 19.26 -1.74
N VAL A 83 11.15 18.95 -1.10
CA VAL A 83 12.50 19.11 -1.67
C VAL A 83 13.06 17.77 -2.14
N SER A 84 13.07 16.77 -1.25
CA SER A 84 13.56 15.42 -1.57
C SER A 84 12.98 14.39 -0.60
N ALA A 85 13.06 13.11 -0.99
CA ALA A 85 12.66 11.99 -0.13
C ALA A 85 13.50 11.95 1.15
N GLN A 86 14.82 12.12 1.06
CA GLN A 86 15.71 12.10 2.22
C GLN A 86 15.40 13.25 3.19
N THR A 87 15.21 14.47 2.67
CA THR A 87 14.86 15.63 3.52
C THR A 87 13.54 15.40 4.25
N SER A 88 12.54 14.84 3.55
CA SER A 88 11.24 14.49 4.15
C SER A 88 11.39 13.46 5.26
N PHE A 89 12.21 12.43 5.02
CA PHE A 89 12.53 11.40 5.99
C PHE A 89 13.23 11.99 7.22
N ASP A 90 14.29 12.77 7.03
CA ASP A 90 15.07 13.39 8.11
C ASP A 90 14.22 14.34 8.97
N MET A 91 13.30 15.09 8.34
CA MET A 91 12.35 15.95 9.05
C MET A 91 11.34 15.13 9.84
N LEU A 92 10.75 14.10 9.22
CA LEU A 92 9.73 13.27 9.85
C LEU A 92 10.28 12.50 11.06
N PHE A 93 11.50 11.96 10.95
CA PHE A 93 12.14 11.18 12.00
C PHE A 93 13.11 11.99 12.86
N ARG A 94 13.04 13.33 12.82
CA ARG A 94 13.90 14.18 13.63
C ARG A 94 13.73 13.88 15.12
N GLY A 95 14.82 13.42 15.74
CA GLY A 95 14.85 13.07 17.16
C GLY A 95 14.25 11.70 17.48
N LEU A 96 13.97 10.89 16.46
CA LEU A 96 13.47 9.53 16.59
C LEU A 96 14.44 8.54 15.94
N ASP A 97 14.46 7.32 16.45
CA ASP A 97 15.05 6.18 15.75
C ASP A 97 13.92 5.44 15.03
N PRO A 98 13.85 5.46 13.69
CA PRO A 98 12.79 4.81 12.93
C PRO A 98 12.58 3.33 13.31
N LYS A 99 13.65 2.63 13.70
CA LYS A 99 13.60 1.21 14.03
C LYS A 99 12.90 0.90 15.36
N ASN A 100 12.71 1.90 16.21
CA ASN A 100 12.06 1.75 17.51
C ASN A 100 10.58 2.19 17.49
N ILE A 101 10.06 2.59 16.33
CA ILE A 101 8.71 3.09 16.19
C ILE A 101 7.74 1.93 15.96
N ASN A 102 6.61 1.97 16.67
CA ASN A 102 5.54 1.00 16.48
C ASN A 102 4.66 1.39 15.28
N PHE A 103 4.99 0.86 14.11
CA PHE A 103 4.21 1.09 12.87
C PHE A 103 2.88 0.32 12.81
N LYS A 104 2.45 -0.36 13.88
CA LYS A 104 1.20 -1.13 13.92
C LYS A 104 -0.03 -0.38 13.36
N PRO A 105 -0.31 0.89 13.70
CA PRO A 105 -1.45 1.61 13.13
C PRO A 105 -1.43 1.69 11.60
N VAL A 106 -0.27 2.02 11.01
CA VAL A 106 -0.09 2.08 9.55
C VAL A 106 -0.23 0.70 8.90
N LEU A 107 0.28 -0.35 9.57
CA LEU A 107 0.15 -1.73 9.10
C LEU A 107 -1.29 -2.23 9.15
N GLU A 108 -2.05 -1.92 10.20
CA GLU A 108 -3.48 -2.28 10.33
C GLU A 108 -4.32 -1.59 9.26
N MET A 109 -4.07 -0.30 9.00
CA MET A 109 -4.69 0.43 7.89
C MET A 109 -4.39 -0.23 6.54
N ALA A 110 -3.13 -0.60 6.29
CA ALA A 110 -2.76 -1.29 5.05
C ALA A 110 -3.50 -2.62 4.88
N VAL A 111 -3.59 -3.40 5.95
CA VAL A 111 -4.33 -4.67 5.99
C VAL A 111 -5.81 -4.48 5.66
N GLU A 112 -6.45 -3.47 6.22
CA GLU A 112 -7.85 -3.15 5.96
C GLU A 112 -8.07 -2.84 4.48
N PHE A 113 -7.25 -1.94 3.91
CA PHE A 113 -7.29 -1.64 2.48
C PHE A 113 -7.09 -2.86 1.60
N PHE A 114 -6.12 -3.74 1.92
CA PHE A 114 -5.88 -4.94 1.13
C PHE A 114 -7.02 -5.96 1.25
N THR A 115 -7.64 -6.06 2.41
CA THR A 115 -8.79 -6.95 2.62
C THR A 115 -9.95 -6.49 1.74
N HIS A 116 -10.26 -5.19 1.72
CA HIS A 116 -11.33 -4.65 0.89
C HIS A 116 -11.02 -4.75 -0.61
N LEU A 117 -9.80 -4.42 -1.05
CA LEU A 117 -9.38 -4.60 -2.44
C LEU A 117 -9.44 -6.07 -2.86
N GLY A 118 -8.93 -6.98 -2.02
CA GLY A 118 -8.94 -8.41 -2.28
C GLY A 118 -10.36 -8.97 -2.42
N VAL A 119 -11.31 -8.53 -1.58
CA VAL A 119 -12.72 -8.93 -1.69
C VAL A 119 -13.32 -8.53 -3.03
N VAL A 120 -13.02 -7.32 -3.52
CA VAL A 120 -13.49 -6.86 -4.84
C VAL A 120 -12.95 -7.75 -5.97
N PHE A 121 -11.67 -8.13 -5.92
CA PHE A 121 -11.07 -9.00 -6.95
C PHE A 121 -11.48 -10.47 -6.84
N MET A 122 -11.80 -10.97 -5.64
CA MET A 122 -12.21 -12.37 -5.44
C MET A 122 -13.70 -12.61 -5.71
N ASN A 123 -14.53 -11.56 -5.78
CA ASN A 123 -15.95 -11.64 -6.14
C ASN A 123 -16.31 -10.67 -7.28
N PRO A 124 -15.81 -10.89 -8.51
CA PRO A 124 -16.17 -10.05 -9.65
C PRO A 124 -17.65 -10.17 -10.08
N GLU A 125 -18.40 -11.16 -9.59
CA GLU A 125 -19.74 -11.53 -10.11
C GLU A 125 -20.97 -11.07 -9.27
N GLU A 126 -20.83 -10.30 -8.18
CA GLU A 126 -21.98 -9.99 -7.29
C GLU A 126 -22.41 -8.51 -7.21
N SER A 127 -22.36 -7.77 -8.31
CA SER A 127 -23.28 -6.61 -8.50
C SER A 127 -24.56 -7.06 -9.21
N LYS A 128 -25.27 -8.03 -8.61
CA LYS A 128 -26.66 -8.36 -8.97
C LYS A 128 -27.59 -7.93 -7.84
N LEU A 129 -27.95 -6.66 -7.80
CA LEU A 129 -29.17 -6.24 -7.09
C LEU A 129 -29.87 -5.11 -7.88
N GLY A 130 -30.89 -5.51 -8.64
CA GLY A 130 -32.11 -4.74 -8.82
C GLY A 130 -32.10 -3.60 -9.84
N THR A 131 -32.21 -3.91 -11.12
CA THR A 131 -33.42 -3.65 -11.96
C THR A 131 -33.10 -3.90 -13.43
N SER A 132 -33.99 -4.65 -14.07
CA SER A 132 -34.02 -5.09 -15.46
C SER A 132 -33.39 -4.15 -16.49
N THR A 133 -32.20 -4.48 -17.00
CA THR A 133 -31.88 -4.38 -18.44
C THR A 133 -30.69 -5.29 -18.75
N GLU A 134 -30.83 -6.17 -19.74
CA GLU A 134 -29.75 -7.02 -20.24
C GLU A 134 -28.71 -6.16 -20.98
N PHE A 135 -27.53 -5.98 -20.39
CA PHE A 135 -26.34 -5.65 -21.15
C PHE A 135 -25.37 -6.82 -21.10
N SER A 136 -25.12 -7.39 -22.28
CA SER A 136 -24.20 -8.50 -22.50
C SER A 136 -22.76 -8.00 -22.38
N VAL A 137 -22.07 -8.41 -21.30
CA VAL A 137 -20.62 -8.23 -21.12
C VAL A 137 -19.90 -9.50 -21.58
N SER A 138 -20.17 -9.92 -22.82
CA SER A 138 -19.54 -11.11 -23.41
C SER A 138 -18.30 -10.81 -24.25
N GLU A 139 -17.82 -9.56 -24.32
CA GLU A 139 -16.78 -9.17 -25.29
C GLU A 139 -15.51 -8.51 -24.73
N VAL A 140 -15.37 -8.23 -23.42
CA VAL A 140 -14.25 -7.36 -22.96
C VAL A 140 -13.21 -8.01 -22.03
N VAL A 141 -13.39 -9.21 -21.48
CA VAL A 141 -12.41 -9.75 -20.51
C VAL A 141 -12.09 -11.21 -20.76
N ASN A 142 -11.49 -11.54 -21.91
CA ASN A 142 -10.95 -12.90 -22.10
C ASN A 142 -9.68 -13.01 -22.97
N GLU A 143 -8.96 -11.91 -23.25
CA GLU A 143 -7.70 -12.00 -24.04
C GLU A 143 -6.47 -11.35 -23.41
N GLU A 144 -6.59 -10.43 -22.43
CA GLU A 144 -5.42 -9.70 -21.90
C GLU A 144 -4.73 -10.39 -20.72
N THR A 145 -5.48 -11.09 -19.86
CA THR A 145 -4.92 -11.70 -18.64
C THR A 145 -4.01 -12.90 -18.94
N ASP A 146 -4.39 -13.73 -19.92
CA ASP A 146 -3.60 -14.88 -20.33
C ASP A 146 -2.32 -14.45 -21.07
N LYS A 147 -2.35 -13.33 -21.81
CA LYS A 147 -1.16 -12.75 -22.47
C LYS A 147 -0.17 -12.18 -21.44
N LEU A 148 -0.65 -11.57 -20.36
CA LEU A 148 0.21 -11.07 -19.27
C LEU A 148 0.88 -12.21 -18.49
N LEU A 149 0.18 -13.32 -18.25
CA LEU A 149 0.75 -14.51 -17.61
C LEU A 149 1.72 -15.27 -18.53
N GLN A 150 1.50 -15.21 -19.85
CA GLN A 150 2.40 -15.82 -20.81
C GLN A 150 3.72 -15.04 -20.96
N GLN A 151 3.71 -13.70 -20.94
CA GLN A 151 4.93 -12.89 -20.97
C GLN A 151 5.83 -13.12 -19.75
N VAL A 152 5.24 -13.30 -18.56
CA VAL A 152 5.99 -13.58 -17.32
C VAL A 152 6.63 -14.99 -17.33
N ASN A 153 6.03 -15.94 -18.04
CA ASN A 153 6.61 -17.28 -18.20
C ASN A 153 7.66 -17.36 -19.33
N GLU A 154 7.60 -16.45 -20.32
CA GLU A 154 8.55 -16.39 -21.43
C GLU A 154 9.83 -15.59 -21.07
N GLU A 155 9.76 -14.62 -20.15
CA GLU A 155 10.92 -13.83 -19.67
C GLU A 155 11.64 -14.45 -18.46
N GLY A 156 11.46 -15.76 -18.22
CA GLY A 156 12.21 -16.53 -17.22
C GLY A 156 13.71 -16.67 -17.56
N ASP A 157 14.46 -15.58 -17.45
CA ASP A 157 15.92 -15.59 -17.30
C ASP A 157 16.36 -14.56 -16.24
N PHE A 158 15.99 -14.84 -14.98
CA PHE A 158 16.66 -14.24 -13.83
C PHE A 158 17.91 -15.06 -13.50
N GLY A 159 18.96 -14.83 -14.29
CA GLY A 159 20.36 -14.90 -13.85
C GLY A 159 21.00 -16.28 -13.78
N LYS A 160 21.98 -16.50 -14.65
CA LYS A 160 23.22 -17.22 -14.29
C LYS A 160 24.17 -16.32 -13.51
#